data_AF-A0AA46WZE9-F1
#
_entry.id   AF-A0AA46WZE9-F1
#
_cell.length_a   1.000
_cell.length_b   1.000
_cell.length_c   1.000
_cell.angle_alpha   90.00
_cell.angle_beta   90.00
_cell.angle_gamma   90.00
#
_symmetry.space_group_name_H-M   'P 1'
#
loop_
_entity.id
_entity.type
_entity.pdbx_description
1 polymer ?
#
loop_
_entity_poly.entity_id
_entity_poly.type
_entity_poly.pdbx_seq_one_letter_code
_entity_poly.pdbx_strand_id
1 'polypeptide(L)'
;MSPIVLADPDLRFADPDLRFAGLVAHRSTGVVMITDPDGPADTRIMGIVHSALRRDLLRIEVATSTKTWQETHRVALADHVLWMMDFLHHHHESEDRGLYPRVVQCNPDTAPLVERMNADHRTIEPAIATVEEAARDFRADRPGSGEALRAALSRLSEVLLPHLEREEREMMPLVSRSITDAQWRAWDEEFNIEPKSMQQLGKEGNWLIDGLDDSSRDHVVHLVPPVPRFVLLHVLGIRHRHDFAALWKGTDAASIPSQPIPKAA
;
A
#
# COMPACT_ATOMS: atom_id res chain seq x y z
N MET A 1 -44.16 -31.27 -29.92
CA MET A 1 -43.84 -30.27 -28.88
C MET A 1 -43.27 -29.06 -29.60
N SER A 2 -44.10 -28.03 -29.75
CA SER A 2 -43.83 -26.74 -30.41
C SER A 2 -43.00 -25.79 -29.52
N PRO A 3 -42.70 -24.53 -29.92
CA PRO A 3 -41.68 -24.15 -30.91
C PRO A 3 -40.77 -22.99 -30.41
N ILE A 4 -39.88 -22.54 -31.30
CA ILE A 4 -39.10 -21.28 -31.24
C ILE A 4 -40.03 -20.06 -31.06
N VAL A 5 -39.62 -19.08 -30.24
CA VAL A 5 -40.23 -17.74 -30.16
C VAL A 5 -39.18 -16.67 -30.45
N LEU A 6 -39.43 -15.92 -31.54
CA LEU A 6 -38.83 -14.63 -31.88
C LEU A 6 -39.56 -13.50 -31.14
N ALA A 7 -38.80 -12.44 -30.87
CA ALA A 7 -39.07 -11.15 -30.20
C ALA A 7 -40.51 -10.59 -30.13
N ASP A 8 -40.78 -9.88 -29.02
CA ASP A 8 -41.69 -8.72 -28.99
C ASP A 8 -40.92 -7.47 -28.49
N PRO A 9 -40.85 -6.38 -29.30
CA PRO A 9 -40.20 -5.12 -29.00
C PRO A 9 -41.23 -4.03 -28.61
N ASP A 10 -41.45 -3.80 -27.31
CA ASP A 10 -42.03 -2.54 -26.82
C ASP A 10 -41.90 -2.44 -25.29
N LEU A 11 -40.84 -1.78 -24.82
CA LEU A 11 -40.91 -1.04 -23.55
C LEU A 11 -40.20 0.31 -23.77
N ARG A 12 -41.02 1.25 -24.23
CA ARG A 12 -40.74 2.66 -24.40
C ARG A 12 -40.50 3.34 -23.05
N PHE A 13 -39.50 4.23 -23.05
CA PHE A 13 -39.35 5.45 -22.25
C PHE A 13 -40.04 5.51 -20.88
N ALA A 14 -39.24 5.43 -19.82
CA ALA A 14 -39.60 5.93 -18.50
C ALA A 14 -38.52 6.92 -18.02
N ASP A 15 -38.88 8.21 -18.14
CA ASP A 15 -38.61 9.37 -17.28
C ASP A 15 -37.28 9.49 -16.48
N PRO A 16 -36.45 10.51 -16.73
CA PRO A 16 -35.24 10.80 -15.97
C PRO A 16 -35.54 11.73 -14.77
N ASP A 17 -36.26 11.27 -13.73
CA ASP A 17 -36.43 12.08 -12.50
C ASP A 17 -36.90 11.29 -11.26
N LEU A 18 -36.14 10.26 -10.85
CA LEU A 18 -36.37 9.55 -9.59
C LEU A 18 -35.19 9.66 -8.62
N ARG A 19 -35.18 10.80 -7.93
CA ARG A 19 -35.00 10.95 -6.46
C ARG A 19 -33.90 10.09 -5.80
N PHE A 20 -32.71 10.68 -5.69
CA PHE A 20 -31.78 10.37 -4.60
C PHE A 20 -32.37 10.83 -3.27
N ALA A 21 -32.90 9.91 -2.49
CA ALA A 21 -33.26 10.16 -1.09
C ALA A 21 -33.04 8.90 -0.26
N GLY A 22 -32.03 8.97 0.62
CA GLY A 22 -32.00 8.22 1.88
C GLY A 22 -31.31 6.87 1.84
N LEU A 23 -29.98 6.85 2.00
CA LEU A 23 -29.35 5.80 2.80
C LEU A 23 -28.85 6.40 4.11
N VAL A 24 -29.45 5.91 5.18
CA VAL A 24 -29.27 6.35 6.56
C VAL A 24 -27.88 5.98 7.05
N ALA A 25 -27.12 6.99 7.47
CA ALA A 25 -25.92 6.85 8.26
C ALA A 25 -26.25 6.22 9.63
N HIS A 26 -25.68 5.06 9.94
CA HIS A 26 -25.32 4.71 11.33
C HIS A 26 -24.34 3.53 11.43
N ARG A 27 -23.10 3.84 11.83
CA ARG A 27 -22.47 3.38 13.08
C ARG A 27 -21.23 4.23 13.36
N SER A 28 -21.31 5.06 14.40
CA SER A 28 -20.19 5.82 14.96
C SER A 28 -19.34 4.95 15.89
N THR A 29 -18.02 5.05 15.80
CA THR A 29 -17.16 5.39 16.95
C THR A 29 -15.77 5.80 16.48
N GLY A 30 -15.54 7.12 16.46
CA GLY A 30 -14.23 7.73 16.30
C GLY A 30 -14.12 8.54 15.00
N VAL A 31 -14.64 9.76 15.04
CA VAL A 31 -14.51 10.71 13.92
C VAL A 31 -13.06 11.18 13.89
N VAL A 32 -12.29 10.70 12.92
CA VAL A 32 -11.18 11.50 12.38
C VAL A 32 -11.83 12.80 11.92
N MET A 33 -11.36 13.94 12.42
CA MET A 33 -11.89 15.23 12.01
C MET A 33 -11.69 15.37 10.50
N ILE A 34 -12.74 15.11 9.72
CA ILE A 34 -12.75 15.36 8.29
C ILE A 34 -12.74 16.88 8.16
N THR A 35 -11.59 17.44 7.81
CA THR A 35 -11.41 18.88 7.75
C THR A 35 -12.16 19.50 6.57
N ASP A 36 -12.32 18.74 5.48
CA ASP A 36 -13.10 19.10 4.29
C ASP A 36 -13.40 17.86 3.42
N PRO A 37 -14.58 17.20 3.54
CA PRO A 37 -14.90 15.98 2.79
C PRO A 37 -15.00 16.19 1.27
N ASP A 38 -15.37 17.39 0.87
CA ASP A 38 -15.57 17.78 -0.54
C ASP A 38 -14.32 18.44 -1.12
N GLY A 39 -13.33 18.73 -0.27
CA GLY A 39 -12.02 19.23 -0.65
C GLY A 39 -11.16 18.19 -1.38
N PRO A 40 -9.98 18.61 -1.88
CA PRO A 40 -9.07 17.74 -2.61
C PRO A 40 -8.59 16.58 -1.74
N ALA A 41 -8.43 15.39 -2.33
CA ALA A 41 -7.95 14.22 -1.60
C ALA A 41 -6.56 14.44 -0.99
N ASP A 42 -6.40 14.00 0.26
CA ASP A 42 -5.12 14.03 0.97
C ASP A 42 -4.30 12.78 0.71
N THR A 43 -3.38 12.87 -0.26
CA THR A 43 -2.57 11.75 -0.74
C THR A 43 -1.25 11.57 0.02
N ARG A 44 -1.02 12.31 1.11
CA ARG A 44 0.25 12.28 1.87
C ARG A 44 0.60 10.89 2.41
N ILE A 45 -0.40 10.09 2.74
CA ILE A 45 -0.20 8.70 3.21
C ILE A 45 0.52 7.84 2.18
N MET A 46 0.35 8.11 0.88
CA MET A 46 1.03 7.36 -0.18
C MET A 46 2.56 7.50 -0.10
N GLY A 47 3.04 8.74 0.07
CA GLY A 47 4.47 8.99 0.28
C GLY A 47 5.01 8.34 1.56
N ILE A 48 4.18 8.22 2.61
CA ILE A 48 4.58 7.52 3.85
C ILE A 48 4.73 6.02 3.59
N VAL A 49 3.77 5.38 2.90
CA VAL A 49 3.86 3.97 2.50
C VAL A 49 5.11 3.72 1.67
N HIS A 50 5.36 4.54 0.65
CA HIS A 50 6.52 4.38 -0.22
C HIS A 50 7.84 4.61 0.52
N SER A 51 7.87 5.56 1.47
CA SER A 51 9.05 5.80 2.30
C SER A 51 9.42 4.57 3.15
N ALA A 52 8.42 3.80 3.61
CA ALA A 52 8.62 2.57 4.36
C ALA A 52 9.09 1.41 3.45
N LEU A 53 8.53 1.29 2.24
CA LEU A 53 9.01 0.35 1.21
C LEU A 53 10.49 0.60 0.89
N ARG A 54 10.85 1.84 0.54
CA ARG A 54 12.24 2.24 0.22
C ARG A 54 13.19 1.96 1.39
N ARG A 55 12.78 2.32 2.62
CA ARG A 55 13.55 2.05 3.83
C ARG A 55 13.86 0.58 3.97
N ASP A 56 12.85 -0.27 3.89
CA ASP A 56 13.05 -1.69 4.18
C ASP A 56 13.78 -2.42 3.05
N LEU A 57 13.60 -2.04 1.77
CA LEU A 57 14.44 -2.52 0.67
C LEU A 57 15.92 -2.28 0.96
N LEU A 58 16.28 -1.05 1.35
CA LEU A 58 17.65 -0.69 1.71
C LEU A 58 18.13 -1.42 2.98
N ARG A 59 17.26 -1.56 3.99
CA ARG A 59 17.60 -2.31 5.21
C ARG A 59 17.89 -3.78 4.92
N ILE A 60 17.11 -4.43 4.05
CA ILE A 60 17.32 -5.82 3.66
C ILE A 60 18.63 -5.95 2.87
N GLU A 61 18.92 -5.02 1.96
CA GLU A 61 20.18 -5.01 1.22
C GLU A 61 21.39 -4.90 2.16
N VAL A 62 21.36 -3.95 3.09
CA VAL A 62 22.43 -3.74 4.08
C VAL A 62 22.55 -4.95 5.01
N ALA A 63 21.43 -5.45 5.53
CA ALA A 63 21.39 -6.62 6.38
C ALA A 63 22.08 -7.81 5.71
N THR A 64 21.74 -8.10 4.45
CA THR A 64 22.22 -9.28 3.71
C THR A 64 23.65 -9.17 3.17
N SER A 65 24.29 -8.00 3.28
CA SER A 65 25.61 -7.74 2.67
C SER A 65 26.82 -8.29 3.44
N THR A 66 26.70 -8.58 4.74
CA THR A 66 27.89 -8.74 5.61
C THR A 66 27.86 -9.92 6.59
N LYS A 67 26.77 -10.72 6.62
CA LYS A 67 26.56 -11.67 7.72
C LYS A 67 26.20 -13.08 7.29
N THR A 68 26.78 -14.04 8.01
CA THR A 68 26.18 -15.36 8.21
C THR A 68 25.05 -15.23 9.21
N TRP A 69 23.85 -15.65 8.82
CA TRP A 69 22.66 -15.52 9.64
C TRP A 69 22.50 -16.73 10.56
N GLN A 70 22.12 -16.49 11.82
CA GLN A 70 21.49 -17.55 12.61
C GLN A 70 20.17 -17.94 11.94
N GLU A 71 19.81 -19.22 11.99
CA GLU A 71 18.60 -19.75 11.34
C GLU A 71 17.34 -18.94 11.67
N THR A 72 17.15 -18.59 12.94
CA THR A 72 16.01 -17.80 13.42
C THR A 72 15.94 -16.42 12.77
N HIS A 73 17.09 -15.75 12.60
CA HIS A 73 17.17 -14.45 11.94
C HIS A 73 16.92 -14.59 10.43
N ARG A 74 17.54 -15.59 9.79
CA ARG A 74 17.35 -15.87 8.36
C ARG A 74 15.88 -16.08 8.02
N VAL A 75 15.18 -16.91 8.80
CA VAL A 75 13.75 -17.18 8.64
C VAL A 75 12.93 -15.93 8.87
N ALA A 76 13.19 -15.17 9.93
CA ALA A 76 12.44 -13.93 10.20
C ALA A 76 12.61 -12.88 9.09
N LEU A 77 13.82 -12.72 8.55
CA LEU A 77 14.09 -11.81 7.45
C LEU A 77 13.39 -12.26 6.16
N ALA A 78 13.42 -13.56 5.85
CA ALA A 78 12.69 -14.11 4.71
C ALA A 78 11.18 -13.91 4.83
N ASP A 79 10.61 -14.17 6.02
CA ASP A 79 9.19 -13.96 6.31
C ASP A 79 8.79 -12.48 6.20
N HIS A 80 9.69 -11.56 6.56
CA HIS A 80 9.49 -10.12 6.34
C HIS A 80 9.47 -9.76 4.86
N VAL A 81 10.42 -10.28 4.07
CA VAL A 81 10.46 -10.06 2.62
C VAL A 81 9.18 -10.58 1.96
N LEU A 82 8.75 -11.80 2.28
CA LEU A 82 7.52 -12.39 1.74
C LEU A 82 6.30 -11.54 2.07
N TRP A 83 6.19 -11.08 3.31
CA TRP A 83 5.12 -10.18 3.71
C TRP A 83 5.16 -8.83 2.98
N MET A 84 6.35 -8.25 2.74
CA MET A 84 6.47 -7.01 1.99
C MET A 84 6.04 -7.18 0.52
N MET A 85 6.35 -8.31 -0.09
CA MET A 85 5.94 -8.63 -1.47
C MET A 85 4.42 -8.79 -1.56
N ASP A 86 3.82 -9.50 -0.61
CA ASP A 86 2.37 -9.63 -0.48
C ASP A 86 1.68 -8.26 -0.28
N PHE A 87 2.23 -7.42 0.61
CA PHE A 87 1.75 -6.04 0.79
C PHE A 87 1.83 -5.23 -0.52
N LEU A 88 2.97 -5.30 -1.21
CA LEU A 88 3.20 -4.55 -2.46
C LEU A 88 2.23 -4.98 -3.57
N HIS A 89 1.96 -6.28 -3.68
CA HIS A 89 0.97 -6.82 -4.62
C HIS A 89 -0.43 -6.25 -4.35
N HIS A 90 -0.90 -6.33 -3.09
CA HIS A 90 -2.21 -5.80 -2.71
C HIS A 90 -2.31 -4.27 -2.85
N HIS A 91 -1.22 -3.56 -2.60
CA HIS A 91 -1.13 -2.11 -2.80
C HIS A 91 -1.35 -1.74 -4.27
N HIS A 92 -0.60 -2.32 -5.21
CA HIS A 92 -0.83 -2.09 -6.64
C HIS A 92 -2.22 -2.55 -7.10
N GLU A 93 -2.70 -3.70 -6.60
CA GLU A 93 -4.04 -4.20 -6.91
C GLU A 93 -5.14 -3.22 -6.48
N SER A 94 -5.01 -2.62 -5.29
CA SER A 94 -5.97 -1.64 -4.76
C SER A 94 -6.07 -0.41 -5.66
N GLU A 95 -4.97 0.00 -6.27
CA GLU A 95 -4.92 1.14 -7.17
C GLU A 95 -5.51 0.81 -8.53
N ASP A 96 -5.09 -0.31 -9.12
CA ASP A 96 -5.54 -0.79 -10.43
C ASP A 96 -7.04 -1.05 -10.46
N ARG A 97 -7.58 -1.66 -9.39
CA ARG A 97 -8.98 -2.07 -9.32
C ARG A 97 -9.90 -1.00 -8.72
N GLY A 98 -9.35 -0.09 -7.92
CA GLY A 98 -10.12 0.89 -7.15
C GLY A 98 -9.79 2.33 -7.54
N LEU A 99 -8.60 2.80 -7.14
CA LEU A 99 -8.24 4.23 -7.19
C LEU A 99 -8.21 4.78 -8.63
N TYR A 100 -7.43 4.16 -9.50
CA TYR A 100 -7.18 4.68 -10.85
C TYR A 100 -8.43 4.69 -11.74
N PRO A 101 -9.29 3.64 -11.75
CA PRO A 101 -10.58 3.71 -12.45
C PRO A 101 -11.44 4.89 -11.97
N ARG A 102 -11.47 5.15 -10.65
CA ARG A 102 -12.24 6.25 -10.08
C ARG A 102 -11.69 7.61 -10.52
N VAL A 103 -10.37 7.76 -10.57
CA VAL A 103 -9.69 8.98 -11.03
C VAL A 103 -10.01 9.26 -12.50
N VAL A 104 -9.95 8.24 -13.37
CA VAL A 104 -10.33 8.39 -14.80
C VAL A 104 -11.79 8.76 -14.97
N GLN A 105 -12.69 8.18 -14.16
CA GLN A 105 -14.11 8.52 -14.19
C GLN A 105 -14.38 10.00 -13.85
N CYS A 106 -13.65 10.54 -12.87
CA CYS A 106 -13.82 11.93 -12.42
C CYS A 106 -13.04 12.93 -13.29
N ASN A 107 -11.93 12.50 -13.88
CA ASN A 107 -11.06 13.32 -14.72
C ASN A 107 -10.48 12.49 -15.88
N PRO A 108 -11.18 12.39 -17.04
CA PRO A 108 -10.76 11.57 -18.17
C PRO A 108 -9.39 11.91 -18.76
N ASP A 109 -8.92 13.15 -18.59
CA ASP A 109 -7.61 13.59 -19.08
C ASP A 109 -6.44 12.89 -18.37
N THR A 110 -6.69 12.22 -17.24
CA THR A 110 -5.69 11.42 -16.50
C THR A 110 -5.40 10.06 -17.13
N ALA A 111 -6.25 9.58 -18.05
CA ALA A 111 -6.17 8.23 -18.63
C ALA A 111 -4.78 7.86 -19.19
N PRO A 112 -4.05 8.75 -19.89
CA PRO A 112 -2.71 8.42 -20.38
C PRO A 112 -1.69 8.16 -19.28
N LEU A 113 -1.76 8.88 -18.14
CA LEU A 113 -0.86 8.64 -17.02
C LEU A 113 -1.26 7.37 -16.26
N VAL A 114 -2.56 7.14 -16.06
CA VAL A 114 -3.06 5.90 -15.44
C VAL A 114 -2.64 4.67 -16.22
N GLU A 115 -2.72 4.69 -17.56
CA GLU A 115 -2.26 3.54 -18.36
C GLU A 115 -0.75 3.31 -18.20
N ARG A 116 0.05 4.36 -18.02
CA ARG A 116 1.48 4.24 -17.70
C ARG A 116 1.70 3.62 -16.32
N MET A 117 0.94 4.04 -15.30
CA MET A 117 1.01 3.44 -13.95
C MET A 117 0.66 1.95 -13.99
N ASN A 118 -0.43 1.59 -14.66
CA ASN A 118 -0.83 0.19 -14.84
C ASN A 118 0.23 -0.63 -15.61
N ALA A 119 0.91 -0.02 -16.58
CA ALA A 119 2.00 -0.66 -17.32
C ALA A 119 3.24 -0.87 -16.44
N ASP A 120 3.55 0.07 -15.54
CA ASP A 120 4.60 -0.09 -14.55
C ASP A 120 4.25 -1.24 -13.59
N HIS A 121 3.02 -1.32 -13.07
CA HIS A 121 2.55 -2.45 -12.22
C HIS A 121 2.74 -3.81 -12.90
N ARG A 122 2.29 -3.95 -14.16
CA ARG A 122 2.49 -5.19 -14.95
C ARG A 122 3.97 -5.54 -15.14
N THR A 123 4.86 -4.55 -15.14
CA THR A 123 6.32 -4.77 -15.24
C THR A 123 6.93 -5.19 -13.90
N ILE A 124 6.38 -4.68 -12.79
CA ILE A 124 6.86 -4.96 -11.43
C ILE A 124 6.43 -6.36 -10.95
N GLU A 125 5.23 -6.81 -11.33
CA GLU A 125 4.65 -8.07 -10.85
C GLU A 125 5.57 -9.31 -11.01
N PRO A 126 6.23 -9.55 -12.17
CA PRO A 126 7.20 -10.64 -12.29
C PRO A 126 8.43 -10.49 -11.38
N ALA A 127 8.84 -9.26 -11.06
CA ALA A 127 9.95 -9.00 -10.15
C ALA A 127 9.56 -9.32 -8.70
N ILE A 128 8.31 -9.02 -8.29
CA ILE A 128 7.74 -9.45 -7.00
C ILE A 128 7.81 -10.97 -6.88
N ALA A 129 7.27 -11.71 -7.85
CA ALA A 129 7.29 -13.17 -7.84
C ALA A 129 8.71 -13.74 -7.74
N THR A 130 9.68 -13.15 -8.45
CA THR A 130 11.09 -13.54 -8.39
C THR A 130 11.68 -13.35 -6.99
N VAL A 131 11.35 -12.25 -6.31
CA VAL A 131 11.79 -11.99 -4.94
C VAL A 131 11.17 -12.99 -3.97
N GLU A 132 9.89 -13.33 -4.13
CA GLU A 132 9.23 -14.32 -3.28
C GLU A 132 9.86 -15.71 -3.39
N GLU A 133 10.16 -16.17 -4.61
CA GLU A 133 10.85 -17.45 -4.81
C GLU A 133 12.22 -17.44 -4.14
N ALA A 134 13.02 -16.39 -4.36
CA ALA A 134 14.32 -16.26 -3.72
C ALA A 134 14.23 -16.17 -2.19
N ALA A 135 13.19 -15.51 -1.65
CA ALA A 135 12.95 -15.44 -0.23
C ALA A 135 12.57 -16.81 0.36
N ARG A 136 11.77 -17.63 -0.35
CA ARG A 136 11.44 -19.01 0.07
C ARG A 136 12.70 -19.89 0.10
N ASP A 137 13.57 -19.77 -0.90
CA ASP A 137 14.84 -20.49 -0.93
C ASP A 137 15.81 -20.02 0.17
N PHE A 138 15.86 -18.72 0.42
CA PHE A 138 16.62 -18.13 1.53
C PHE A 138 16.08 -18.60 2.88
N ARG A 139 14.77 -18.72 3.02
CA ARG A 139 14.10 -19.30 4.19
C ARG A 139 14.42 -20.79 4.40
N ALA A 140 14.69 -21.52 3.32
CA ALA A 140 15.05 -22.94 3.35
C ALA A 140 16.57 -23.21 3.42
N ASP A 141 17.40 -22.16 3.56
CA ASP A 141 18.86 -22.25 3.59
C ASP A 141 19.47 -22.93 2.35
N ARG A 142 18.88 -22.70 1.16
CA ARG A 142 19.43 -23.26 -0.07
C ARG A 142 20.82 -22.65 -0.36
N PRO A 143 21.79 -23.42 -0.86
CA PRO A 143 23.10 -22.88 -1.24
C PRO A 143 22.97 -21.70 -2.22
N GLY A 144 23.65 -20.59 -1.94
CA GLY A 144 23.60 -19.38 -2.78
C GLY A 144 22.32 -18.54 -2.67
N SER A 145 21.34 -18.95 -1.87
CA SER A 145 20.04 -18.26 -1.76
C SER A 145 20.12 -16.81 -1.29
N GLY A 146 21.09 -16.47 -0.42
CA GLY A 146 21.30 -15.09 0.03
C GLY A 146 21.74 -14.15 -1.10
N GLU A 147 22.61 -14.64 -2.00
CA GLU A 147 23.03 -13.88 -3.19
C GLU A 147 21.88 -13.77 -4.20
N ALA A 148 21.14 -14.86 -4.42
CA ALA A 148 19.96 -14.86 -5.28
C ALA A 148 18.89 -13.87 -4.81
N LEU A 149 18.61 -13.82 -3.50
CA LEU A 149 17.67 -12.86 -2.91
C LEU A 149 18.15 -11.42 -3.10
N ARG A 150 19.43 -11.12 -2.84
CA ARG A 150 20.00 -9.79 -3.10
C ARG A 150 19.86 -9.38 -4.56
N ALA A 151 20.18 -10.28 -5.49
CA ALA A 151 20.05 -10.01 -6.92
C ALA A 151 18.59 -9.79 -7.35
N ALA A 152 17.64 -10.52 -6.77
CA ALA A 152 16.21 -10.33 -7.01
C ALA A 152 15.72 -8.96 -6.48
N LEU A 153 16.11 -8.58 -5.27
CA LEU A 153 15.76 -7.28 -4.67
C LEU A 153 16.36 -6.10 -5.46
N SER A 154 17.58 -6.24 -5.98
CA SER A 154 18.18 -5.24 -6.87
C SER A 154 17.33 -5.03 -8.12
N ARG A 155 16.93 -6.12 -8.80
CA ARG A 155 16.07 -6.04 -9.99
C ARG A 155 14.69 -5.46 -9.68
N LEU A 156 14.09 -5.82 -8.55
CA LEU A 156 12.84 -5.22 -8.10
C LEU A 156 13.02 -3.71 -7.90
N SER A 157 14.11 -3.28 -7.26
CA SER A 157 14.37 -1.86 -6.99
C SER A 157 14.56 -1.05 -8.28
N GLU A 158 15.17 -1.63 -9.31
CA GLU A 158 15.35 -0.99 -10.62
C GLU A 158 14.03 -0.59 -11.29
N VAL A 159 12.97 -1.40 -11.12
CA VAL A 159 11.64 -1.12 -11.71
C VAL A 159 10.70 -0.40 -10.73
N LEU A 160 10.77 -0.72 -9.44
CA LEU A 160 9.87 -0.20 -8.43
C LEU A 160 10.20 1.24 -8.05
N LEU A 161 11.47 1.59 -7.83
CA LEU A 161 11.81 2.92 -7.33
C LEU A 161 11.41 4.06 -8.28
N PRO A 162 11.64 3.96 -9.61
CA PRO A 162 11.16 4.97 -10.56
C PRO A 162 9.63 5.06 -10.63
N HIS A 163 8.94 3.93 -10.44
CA HIS A 163 7.48 3.87 -10.42
C HIS A 163 6.92 4.61 -9.19
N LEU A 164 7.40 4.29 -7.98
CA LEU A 164 6.98 4.97 -6.74
C LEU A 164 7.26 6.48 -6.80
N GLU A 165 8.37 6.87 -7.45
CA GLU A 165 8.69 8.28 -7.68
C GLU A 165 7.70 8.98 -8.61
N ARG A 166 7.35 8.34 -9.74
CA ARG A 166 6.34 8.85 -10.67
C ARG A 166 4.99 8.99 -9.98
N GLU A 167 4.63 8.00 -9.18
CA GLU A 167 3.37 8.01 -8.46
C GLU A 167 3.28 9.22 -7.52
N GLU A 168 4.30 9.43 -6.68
CA GLU A 168 4.31 10.53 -5.72
C GLU A 168 4.40 11.91 -6.40
N ARG A 169 5.18 12.04 -7.48
CA ARG A 169 5.46 13.34 -8.13
C ARG A 169 4.43 13.73 -9.19
N GLU A 170 3.86 12.77 -9.88
CA GLU A 170 2.95 13.00 -11.01
C GLU A 170 1.53 12.55 -10.68
N MET A 171 1.36 11.29 -10.24
CA MET A 171 0.03 10.70 -10.09
C MET A 171 -0.72 11.25 -8.87
N MET A 172 -0.13 11.26 -7.68
CA MET A 172 -0.77 11.69 -6.43
C MET A 172 -1.25 13.16 -6.45
N PRO A 173 -0.53 14.13 -7.05
CA PRO A 173 -1.07 15.47 -7.27
C PRO A 173 -2.29 15.49 -8.20
N LEU A 174 -2.34 14.61 -9.21
CA LEU A 174 -3.49 14.49 -10.10
C LEU A 174 -4.67 13.83 -9.39
N VAL A 175 -4.44 12.78 -8.60
CA VAL A 175 -5.47 12.18 -7.72
C VAL A 175 -6.08 13.25 -6.84
N SER A 176 -5.25 13.99 -6.10
CA SER A 176 -5.69 15.05 -5.16
C SER A 176 -6.62 16.08 -5.81
N ARG A 177 -6.39 16.45 -7.09
CA ARG A 177 -7.23 17.41 -7.82
C ARG A 177 -8.42 16.77 -8.55
N SER A 178 -8.43 15.46 -8.73
CA SER A 178 -9.45 14.75 -9.54
C SER A 178 -10.55 14.13 -8.69
N ILE A 179 -10.27 13.78 -7.44
CA ILE A 179 -11.23 13.17 -6.52
C ILE A 179 -11.24 13.92 -5.18
N THR A 180 -12.36 13.81 -4.45
CA THR A 180 -12.50 14.43 -3.13
C THR A 180 -11.88 13.59 -2.02
N ASP A 181 -11.61 14.18 -0.86
CA ASP A 181 -11.15 13.45 0.35
C ASP A 181 -12.12 12.34 0.75
N ALA A 182 -13.43 12.57 0.64
CA ALA A 182 -14.43 11.53 0.90
C ALA A 182 -14.31 10.33 -0.06
N GLN A 183 -14.03 10.58 -1.35
CA GLN A 183 -13.85 9.50 -2.34
C GLN A 183 -12.55 8.72 -2.09
N TRP A 184 -11.48 9.42 -1.73
CA TRP A 184 -10.21 8.80 -1.32
C TRP A 184 -10.41 7.89 -0.12
N ARG A 185 -11.06 8.37 0.94
CA ARG A 185 -11.31 7.58 2.16
C ARG A 185 -12.22 6.38 1.90
N ALA A 186 -13.21 6.52 1.02
CA ALA A 186 -14.07 5.41 0.66
C ALA A 186 -13.27 4.29 -0.03
N TRP A 187 -12.36 4.63 -0.95
CA TRP A 187 -11.45 3.67 -1.56
C TRP A 187 -10.50 3.05 -0.53
N ASP A 188 -9.88 3.85 0.34
CA ASP A 188 -8.96 3.35 1.36
C ASP A 188 -9.67 2.40 2.34
N GLU A 189 -10.88 2.74 2.77
CA GLU A 189 -11.70 1.88 3.63
C GLU A 189 -12.01 0.54 2.95
N GLU A 190 -12.53 0.56 1.72
CA GLU A 190 -12.94 -0.64 0.98
C GLU A 190 -11.77 -1.58 0.64
N PHE A 191 -10.63 -1.02 0.20
CA PHE A 191 -9.53 -1.83 -0.33
C PHE A 191 -8.40 -2.06 0.67
N ASN A 192 -8.13 -1.11 1.57
CA ASN A 192 -6.95 -1.13 2.42
C ASN A 192 -7.25 -1.32 3.92
N ILE A 193 -8.50 -1.16 4.36
CA ILE A 193 -8.88 -1.29 5.77
C ILE A 193 -9.85 -2.45 6.02
N GLU A 194 -11.05 -2.45 5.44
CA GLU A 194 -12.09 -3.47 5.67
C GLU A 194 -11.61 -4.92 5.42
N PRO A 195 -10.78 -5.20 4.40
CA PRO A 195 -10.31 -6.57 4.15
C PRO A 195 -9.30 -7.08 5.19
N LYS A 196 -8.75 -6.19 6.04
CA LYS A 196 -7.64 -6.51 6.93
C LYS A 196 -8.09 -6.72 8.37
N SER A 197 -7.50 -7.72 9.02
CA SER A 197 -7.64 -7.91 10.46
C SER A 197 -6.90 -6.82 11.25
N MET A 198 -7.29 -6.61 12.51
CA MET A 198 -6.57 -5.71 13.43
C MET A 198 -5.10 -6.08 13.61
N GLN A 199 -4.73 -7.35 13.44
CA GLN A 199 -3.33 -7.78 13.50
C GLN A 199 -2.54 -7.32 12.26
N GLN A 200 -3.13 -7.41 11.07
CA GLN A 200 -2.52 -6.89 9.83
C GLN A 200 -2.37 -5.37 9.90
N LEU A 201 -3.44 -4.66 10.27
CA LEU A 201 -3.40 -3.21 10.48
C LEU A 201 -2.38 -2.80 11.55
N GLY A 202 -2.24 -3.59 12.61
CA GLY A 202 -1.24 -3.37 13.66
C GLY A 202 0.18 -3.52 13.14
N LYS A 203 0.43 -4.55 12.31
CA LYS A 203 1.73 -4.78 11.68
C LYS A 203 2.09 -3.66 10.71
N GLU A 204 1.19 -3.35 9.78
CA GLU A 204 1.37 -2.28 8.78
C GLU A 204 1.55 -0.92 9.45
N GLY A 205 0.67 -0.55 10.39
CA GLY A 205 0.77 0.73 11.08
C GLY A 205 2.09 0.91 11.84
N ASN A 206 2.60 -0.14 12.50
CA ASN A 206 3.90 -0.06 13.18
C ASN A 206 5.09 -0.06 12.21
N TRP A 207 4.95 -0.72 11.05
CA TRP A 207 5.93 -0.67 9.97
C TRP A 207 6.01 0.72 9.31
N LEU A 208 4.86 1.35 9.07
CA LEU A 208 4.79 2.70 8.48
C LEU A 208 5.44 3.74 9.38
N ILE A 209 5.17 3.71 10.69
CA ILE A 209 5.69 4.72 11.63
C ILE A 209 7.16 4.51 12.03
N ASP A 210 7.81 3.44 11.59
CA ASP A 210 9.20 3.19 11.94
C ASP A 210 10.14 4.18 11.21
N GLY A 211 10.94 4.92 11.98
CA GLY A 211 11.88 5.90 11.42
C GLY A 211 11.27 7.12 10.72
N LEU A 212 9.96 7.37 10.83
CA LEU A 212 9.32 8.62 10.39
C LEU A 212 9.72 9.81 11.27
N ASP A 213 9.80 10.99 10.65
CA ASP A 213 9.82 12.28 11.35
C ASP A 213 8.51 12.54 12.10
N ASP A 214 8.55 13.48 13.05
CA ASP A 214 7.42 13.78 13.93
C ASP A 214 6.17 14.25 13.18
N SER A 215 6.33 15.03 12.10
CA SER A 215 5.20 15.55 11.33
C SER A 215 4.51 14.44 10.54
N SER A 216 5.28 13.57 9.87
CA SER A 216 4.74 12.44 9.12
C SER A 216 4.10 11.42 10.05
N ARG A 217 4.71 11.18 11.22
CA ARG A 217 4.16 10.32 12.28
C ARG A 217 2.83 10.88 12.78
N ASP A 218 2.77 12.16 13.10
CA ASP A 218 1.55 12.80 13.60
C ASP A 218 0.41 12.71 12.57
N HIS A 219 0.74 12.91 11.30
CA HIS A 219 -0.22 12.76 10.21
C HIS A 219 -0.84 11.36 10.14
N VAL A 220 -0.01 10.30 10.02
CA VAL A 220 -0.52 8.93 9.84
C VAL A 220 -1.28 8.42 11.07
N VAL A 221 -0.83 8.72 12.29
CA VAL A 221 -1.52 8.23 13.49
C VAL A 221 -2.88 8.90 13.67
N HIS A 222 -3.12 10.09 13.11
CA HIS A 222 -4.40 10.76 13.18
C HIS A 222 -5.38 10.37 12.07
N LEU A 223 -4.95 9.57 11.09
CA LEU A 223 -5.86 8.91 10.13
C LEU A 223 -6.68 7.79 10.79
N VAL A 224 -6.22 7.28 11.94
CA VAL A 224 -6.89 6.20 12.67
C VAL A 224 -7.66 6.78 13.85
N PRO A 225 -8.94 6.40 14.05
CA PRO A 225 -9.71 6.88 15.18
C PRO A 225 -9.08 6.55 16.54
N PRO A 226 -9.35 7.34 17.60
CA PRO A 226 -8.61 7.26 18.87
C PRO A 226 -8.57 5.87 19.52
N VAL A 227 -9.68 5.13 19.51
CA VAL A 227 -9.79 3.82 20.16
C VAL A 227 -9.02 2.74 19.39
N PRO A 228 -9.26 2.49 18.09
CA PRO A 228 -8.42 1.61 17.28
C PRO A 228 -6.94 2.02 17.34
N ARG A 229 -6.61 3.31 17.20
CA ARG A 229 -5.24 3.84 17.29
C ARG A 229 -4.54 3.43 18.58
N PHE A 230 -5.23 3.53 19.71
CA PHE A 230 -4.67 3.11 21.00
C PHE A 230 -4.29 1.62 20.98
N VAL A 231 -5.18 0.75 20.47
CA VAL A 231 -4.94 -0.69 20.35
C VAL A 231 -3.75 -0.98 19.42
N LEU A 232 -3.71 -0.37 18.24
CA LEU A 232 -2.65 -0.60 17.25
C LEU A 232 -1.27 -0.16 17.77
N LEU A 233 -1.19 0.97 18.46
CA LEU A 233 0.09 1.54 18.92
C LEU A 233 0.58 0.96 20.26
N HIS A 234 -0.33 0.68 21.20
CA HIS A 234 0.04 0.37 22.58
C HIS A 234 -0.20 -1.08 22.97
N VAL A 235 -1.17 -1.76 22.36
CA VAL A 235 -1.43 -3.19 22.64
C VAL A 235 -0.65 -4.06 21.66
N LEU A 236 -0.92 -3.90 20.36
CA LEU A 236 -0.24 -4.67 19.31
C LEU A 236 1.15 -4.11 19.02
N GLY A 237 1.31 -2.79 19.12
CA GLY A 237 2.54 -2.12 18.70
C GLY A 237 3.78 -2.48 19.51
N ILE A 238 3.65 -2.89 20.78
CA ILE A 238 4.81 -3.36 21.56
C ILE A 238 5.44 -4.58 20.89
N ARG A 239 4.61 -5.56 20.50
CA ARG A 239 5.07 -6.78 19.84
C ARG A 239 5.66 -6.47 18.46
N HIS A 240 4.95 -5.70 17.64
CA HIS A 240 5.41 -5.37 16.29
C HIS A 240 6.71 -4.56 16.30
N ARG A 241 6.85 -3.55 17.17
CA ARG A 241 8.11 -2.80 17.30
C ARG A 241 9.27 -3.69 17.73
N HIS A 242 9.03 -4.61 18.67
CA HIS A 242 10.05 -5.58 19.08
C HIS A 242 10.45 -6.48 17.91
N ASP A 243 9.49 -7.02 17.17
CA ASP A 243 9.75 -7.93 16.05
C ASP A 243 10.48 -7.24 14.90
N PHE A 244 10.07 -6.02 14.52
CA PHE A 244 10.80 -5.23 13.52
C PHE A 244 12.21 -4.86 14.00
N ALA A 245 12.38 -4.44 15.25
CA ALA A 245 13.71 -4.15 15.79
C ALA A 245 14.62 -5.39 15.80
N ALA A 246 14.06 -6.58 16.03
CA ALA A 246 14.81 -7.83 15.99
C ALA A 246 15.34 -8.16 14.59
N LEU A 247 14.62 -7.82 13.52
CA LEU A 247 15.07 -8.01 12.12
C LEU A 247 16.38 -7.27 11.81
N TRP A 248 16.58 -6.11 12.42
CA TRP A 248 17.72 -5.25 12.12
C TRP A 248 18.81 -5.30 13.20
N LYS A 249 18.62 -6.14 14.23
CA LYS A 249 19.49 -6.15 15.40
C LYS A 249 20.94 -6.46 15.03
N GLY A 250 21.83 -5.56 15.42
CA GLY A 250 23.28 -5.69 15.22
C GLY A 250 23.74 -5.45 13.78
N THR A 251 22.91 -4.92 12.90
CA THR A 251 23.31 -4.45 11.56
C THR A 251 23.14 -2.93 11.47
N ASP A 252 23.86 -2.30 10.54
CA ASP A 252 23.72 -0.86 10.28
C ASP A 252 22.31 -0.51 9.74
N ALA A 253 21.57 -1.52 9.25
CA ALA A 253 20.19 -1.38 8.80
C ALA A 253 19.27 -0.77 9.87
N ALA A 254 19.53 -1.03 11.16
CA ALA A 254 18.71 -0.51 12.25
C ALA A 254 18.69 1.04 12.31
N SER A 255 19.74 1.70 11.82
CA SER A 255 19.84 3.17 11.81
C SER A 255 19.20 3.83 10.59
N ILE A 256 18.76 3.06 9.60
CA ILE A 256 18.20 3.59 8.36
C ILE A 256 16.78 4.09 8.64
N PRO A 257 16.50 5.40 8.52
CA PRO A 257 15.17 5.96 8.75
C PRO A 257 14.26 5.75 7.53
N SER A 258 12.99 6.15 7.64
CA SER A 258 12.11 6.26 6.46
C SER A 258 12.80 7.05 5.33
N GLN A 259 12.55 6.67 4.08
CA GLN A 259 13.19 7.28 2.90
C GLN A 259 12.16 8.08 2.07
N PRO A 260 11.69 9.25 2.54
CA PRO A 260 10.76 10.08 1.78
C PRO A 260 11.48 10.70 0.57
N ILE A 261 10.74 10.97 -0.50
CA ILE A 261 11.27 11.76 -1.61
C ILE A 261 11.53 13.19 -1.12
N PRO A 262 12.72 13.77 -1.39
CA PRO A 262 12.96 15.17 -1.08
C PRO A 262 11.92 16.07 -1.75
N LYS A 263 11.33 17.00 -0.99
CA LYS A 263 10.45 18.03 -1.54
C LYS A 263 11.22 18.82 -2.60
N ALA A 264 10.59 19.06 -3.75
CA ALA A 264 11.15 19.97 -4.74
C ALA A 264 11.39 21.34 -4.09
N ALA A 265 12.58 21.91 -4.31
CA ALA A 265 12.98 23.22 -3.80
C ALA A 265 12.20 24.36 -4.46
#